data_AF-A0A1R1X8Q5-F1
#
_entry.id   AF-A0A1R1X8Q5-F1
#
_cell.length_a   1.000
_cell.length_b   1.000
_cell.length_c   1.000
_cell.angle_alpha   90.00
_cell.angle_beta   90.00
_cell.angle_gamma   90.00
#
_symmetry.space_group_name_H-M   'P 1'
#
loop_
_entity.id
_entity.type
_entity.pdbx_description
1 polymer ?
#
loop_
_entity_poly.entity_id
_entity_poly.type
_entity_poly.pdbx_seq_one_letter_code
_entity_poly.pdbx_strand_id
1 'polypeptide(L)'
;MNSNIKSFFTWISHPEELVCSVLYLLRHSTPEEANTKMKSSGQLKKCYQFLEDTSRSFATVIQEIHPKLRDAICIYYLVLRGLDTIEDDMGINIQYKKSLLLDFHTHLYEIGWSFDE
;
A
#
# COMPACT_ATOMS: atom_id res chain seq x y z
N MET A 1 -0.16 -15.88 38.10
CA MET A 1 -1.51 -15.27 38.11
C MET A 1 -1.57 -13.85 38.67
N ASN A 2 -0.81 -13.47 39.71
CA ASN A 2 -0.87 -12.11 40.28
C ASN A 2 -0.31 -10.96 39.41
N SER A 3 0.54 -11.24 38.41
CA SER A 3 1.12 -10.17 37.57
C SER A 3 0.11 -9.57 36.60
N ASN A 4 -0.69 -10.42 35.92
CA ASN A 4 -1.68 -9.97 34.94
C ASN A 4 -2.81 -9.14 35.57
N ILE A 5 -3.18 -9.42 36.83
CA ILE A 5 -4.21 -8.67 37.55
C ILE A 5 -3.72 -7.26 37.92
N LYS A 6 -2.43 -7.13 38.30
CA LYS A 6 -1.84 -5.80 38.54
C LYS A 6 -1.76 -4.99 37.27
N SER A 7 -1.30 -5.59 36.16
CA SER A 7 -1.27 -4.94 34.85
C SER A 7 -2.66 -4.49 34.40
N PHE A 8 -3.68 -5.31 34.64
CA PHE A 8 -5.07 -4.99 34.31
C PHE A 8 -5.61 -3.79 35.10
N PHE A 9 -5.28 -3.69 36.40
CA PHE A 9 -5.63 -2.52 37.21
C PHE A 9 -4.89 -1.25 36.77
N THR A 10 -3.62 -1.38 36.37
CA THR A 10 -2.86 -0.26 35.81
C THR A 10 -3.50 0.25 34.52
N TRP A 11 -3.96 -0.65 33.64
CA TRP A 11 -4.65 -0.29 32.39
C TRP A 11 -6.00 0.41 32.63
N ILE A 12 -6.76 -0.03 33.64
CA ILE A 12 -8.02 0.62 34.05
C ILE A 12 -7.78 1.99 34.71
N SER A 13 -6.60 2.21 35.28
CA SER A 13 -6.24 3.48 35.93
C SER A 13 -5.97 4.62 34.94
N HIS A 14 -5.90 4.31 33.63
CA HIS A 14 -5.75 5.27 32.54
C HIS A 14 -7.00 5.32 31.66
N PRO A 15 -8.13 5.84 32.18
CA PRO A 15 -9.38 5.91 31.42
C PRO A 15 -9.23 6.77 30.15
N GLU A 16 -8.31 7.74 30.12
CA GLU A 16 -8.00 8.52 28.94
C GLU A 16 -7.49 7.68 27.77
N GLU A 17 -6.66 6.67 28.03
CA GLU A 17 -6.11 5.79 26.99
C GLU A 17 -7.17 4.82 26.46
N LEU A 18 -8.03 4.31 27.35
CA LEU A 18 -9.18 3.47 26.98
C LEU A 18 -10.19 4.25 26.13
N VAL A 19 -10.53 5.48 26.52
CA VAL A 19 -11.43 6.34 25.75
C VAL A 19 -10.81 6.68 24.39
N CYS A 20 -9.52 7.01 24.33
CA CYS A 20 -8.83 7.25 23.06
C CYS A 20 -8.83 6.01 22.16
N SER A 21 -8.59 4.82 22.71
CA SER A 21 -8.59 3.55 21.96
C SER A 21 -9.99 3.20 21.43
N VAL A 22 -11.03 3.39 22.24
CA VAL A 22 -12.42 3.17 21.85
C VAL A 22 -12.87 4.21 20.82
N LEU A 23 -12.53 5.49 21.01
CA LEU A 23 -12.81 6.55 20.03
C LEU A 23 -12.08 6.31 18.71
N TYR A 24 -10.83 5.84 18.75
CA TYR A 24 -10.10 5.41 17.57
C TYR A 24 -10.84 4.28 16.88
N LEU A 25 -11.13 3.18 17.58
CA LEU A 25 -11.89 2.04 17.02
C LEU A 25 -13.25 2.43 16.44
N LEU A 26 -13.97 3.38 17.04
CA LEU A 26 -15.28 3.84 16.58
C LEU A 26 -15.21 4.86 15.43
N ARG A 27 -14.14 5.66 15.36
CA ARG A 27 -13.98 6.76 14.39
C ARG A 27 -13.12 6.37 13.19
N HIS A 28 -12.33 5.30 13.31
CA HIS A 28 -11.42 4.78 12.28
C HIS A 28 -12.18 3.93 11.25
N SER A 29 -13.23 4.52 10.70
CA SER A 29 -13.96 4.03 9.53
C SER A 29 -14.63 5.24 8.94
N THR A 30 -13.98 5.95 8.02
CA THR A 30 -14.70 7.01 7.31
C THR A 30 -15.73 6.33 6.38
N PRO A 31 -17.03 6.70 6.46
CA PRO A 31 -18.05 6.12 5.58
C PRO A 31 -17.85 6.45 4.09
N GLU A 32 -17.02 7.44 3.77
CA GLU A 32 -16.68 7.85 2.41
C GLU A 32 -15.62 6.95 1.75
N GLU A 33 -14.71 6.35 2.53
CA GLU A 33 -13.64 5.48 2.02
C GLU A 33 -14.14 4.11 1.55
N ALA A 34 -15.11 3.52 2.26
CA ALA A 34 -15.72 2.24 1.89
C ALA A 34 -16.53 2.34 0.58
N ASN A 35 -17.27 3.45 0.40
CA ASN A 35 -18.06 3.70 -0.80
C ASN A 35 -17.18 3.99 -2.04
N THR A 36 -15.99 4.59 -1.84
CA THR A 36 -15.05 4.84 -2.94
C THR A 36 -14.27 3.57 -3.30
N LYS A 37 -13.90 2.72 -2.32
CA LYS A 37 -13.30 1.40 -2.58
C LYS A 37 -14.16 0.53 -3.51
N MET A 38 -15.50 0.62 -3.39
CA MET A 38 -16.46 -0.16 -4.20
C MET A 38 -16.72 0.38 -5.62
N LYS A 39 -16.37 1.63 -5.94
CA LYS A 39 -16.55 2.22 -7.29
C LYS A 39 -15.32 2.09 -8.19
N SER A 40 -14.29 1.36 -7.76
CA SER A 40 -13.07 1.17 -8.52
C SER A 40 -13.30 0.20 -9.69
N SER A 41 -12.84 0.57 -10.88
CA SER A 41 -12.81 -0.32 -12.05
C SER A 41 -12.05 -1.60 -11.71
N GLY A 42 -12.40 -2.74 -12.33
CA GLY A 42 -11.79 -4.04 -12.00
C GLY A 42 -10.26 -4.06 -12.10
N GLN A 43 -9.66 -3.17 -12.90
CA GLN A 43 -8.21 -2.98 -13.00
C GLN A 43 -7.60 -2.32 -11.76
N LEU A 44 -8.22 -1.26 -11.23
CA LEU A 44 -7.72 -0.56 -10.05
C LEU A 44 -7.77 -1.46 -8.81
N LYS A 45 -8.77 -2.34 -8.70
CA LYS A 45 -8.81 -3.36 -7.64
C LYS A 45 -7.62 -4.32 -7.72
N LYS A 46 -7.19 -4.73 -8.92
CA LYS A 46 -5.98 -5.53 -9.11
C LYS A 46 -4.71 -4.76 -8.71
N CYS A 47 -4.64 -3.47 -9.00
CA CYS A 47 -3.52 -2.63 -8.55
C CYS A 47 -3.41 -2.62 -7.02
N TYR A 48 -4.52 -2.45 -6.29
CA TYR A 48 -4.51 -2.53 -4.84
C TYR A 48 -4.11 -3.91 -4.30
N GLN A 49 -4.50 -4.99 -4.99
CA GLN A 49 -4.04 -6.33 -4.64
C GLN A 49 -2.52 -6.46 -4.80
N PHE A 50 -1.96 -6.02 -5.93
CA PHE A 50 -0.51 -6.01 -6.12
C PHE A 50 0.23 -5.13 -5.11
N LEU A 51 -0.38 -4.04 -4.67
CA LEU A 51 0.19 -3.19 -3.62
C LEU A 51 0.29 -3.94 -2.28
N GLU A 52 -0.76 -4.67 -1.89
CA GLU A 52 -0.76 -5.49 -0.68
C GLU A 52 0.26 -6.64 -0.76
N ASP A 53 0.34 -7.31 -1.92
CA ASP A 53 1.25 -8.43 -2.16
C ASP A 53 2.72 -7.98 -2.11
N THR A 54 3.04 -6.81 -2.68
CA THR A 54 4.41 -6.29 -2.77
C THR A 54 4.86 -5.53 -1.51
N SER A 55 3.93 -4.97 -0.73
CA SER A 55 4.28 -3.99 0.30
C SER A 55 3.34 -3.93 1.50
N ARG A 56 3.06 -5.08 2.12
CA ARG A 56 2.21 -5.26 3.32
C ARG A 56 2.08 -4.03 4.23
N SER A 57 3.17 -3.53 4.81
CA SER A 57 3.15 -2.39 5.74
C SER A 57 2.86 -1.06 5.06
N PHE A 58 3.43 -0.82 3.89
CA PHE A 58 3.25 0.44 3.15
C PHE A 58 1.88 0.52 2.49
N ALA A 59 1.29 -0.62 2.11
CA ALA A 59 -0.05 -0.72 1.56
C ALA A 59 -1.08 -0.15 2.53
N THR A 60 -0.98 -0.48 3.82
CA THR A 60 -1.84 0.10 4.86
C THR A 60 -1.68 1.62 4.92
N VAL A 61 -0.45 2.13 4.91
CA VAL A 61 -0.18 3.58 4.95
C VAL A 61 -0.79 4.29 3.74
N ILE A 62 -0.65 3.73 2.54
CA ILE A 62 -1.26 4.29 1.33
C ILE A 62 -2.78 4.26 1.44
N GLN A 63 -3.37 3.18 1.96
CA GLN A 63 -4.82 3.04 2.07
C GLN A 63 -5.48 4.04 3.00
N GLU A 64 -4.75 4.55 4.00
CA GLU A 64 -5.18 5.61 4.92
C GLU A 64 -5.09 7.03 4.31
N ILE A 65 -4.53 7.17 3.10
CA ILE A 65 -4.46 8.47 2.42
C ILE A 65 -5.82 8.84 1.84
N HIS A 66 -6.12 10.15 1.83
CA HIS A 66 -7.32 10.70 1.24
C HIS A 66 -7.58 10.17 -0.19
N PRO A 67 -8.81 9.71 -0.53
CA PRO A 67 -9.11 9.00 -1.77
C PRO A 67 -8.66 9.70 -3.06
N LYS A 68 -8.69 11.05 -3.09
CA LYS A 68 -8.23 11.85 -4.25
C LYS A 68 -6.76 11.65 -4.64
N LEU A 69 -5.90 11.29 -3.68
CA LEU A 69 -4.45 11.10 -3.90
C LEU A 69 -4.03 9.64 -3.83
N ARG A 70 -4.79 8.82 -3.10
CA ARG A 70 -4.49 7.41 -2.86
C ARG A 70 -4.26 6.63 -4.15
N ASP A 71 -5.16 6.77 -5.14
CA ASP A 71 -5.07 6.02 -6.40
C ASP A 71 -3.79 6.40 -7.17
N ALA A 72 -3.46 7.69 -7.25
CA ALA A 72 -2.24 8.15 -7.91
C ALA A 72 -0.97 7.63 -7.23
N ILE A 73 -0.94 7.63 -5.89
CA ILE A 73 0.19 7.11 -5.11
C ILE A 73 0.33 5.59 -5.26
N CYS A 74 -0.79 4.85 -5.29
CA CYS A 74 -0.81 3.41 -5.54
C CYS A 74 -0.15 3.07 -6.88
N ILE A 75 -0.57 3.74 -7.96
CA ILE A 75 0.02 3.53 -9.30
C ILE A 75 1.50 3.94 -9.32
N TYR A 76 1.84 5.09 -8.75
CA TYR A 76 3.23 5.54 -8.68
C TYR A 76 4.13 4.54 -7.97
N TYR A 77 3.68 3.97 -6.84
CA TYR A 77 4.40 2.93 -6.12
C TYR A 77 4.60 1.67 -6.96
N LEU A 78 3.56 1.18 -7.64
CA LEU A 78 3.65 -0.02 -8.47
C LEU A 78 4.59 0.15 -9.67
N VAL A 79 4.58 1.33 -10.29
CA VAL A 79 5.50 1.68 -11.39
C VAL A 79 6.95 1.62 -10.91
N LEU A 80 7.26 2.25 -9.78
CA LEU A 80 8.60 2.19 -9.18
C LEU A 80 8.98 0.79 -8.75
N ARG A 81 8.04 0.01 -8.21
CA ARG A 81 8.28 -1.40 -7.85
C ARG A 81 8.60 -2.26 -9.08
N GLY A 82 7.97 -1.99 -10.22
CA GLY A 82 8.30 -2.62 -11.50
C GLY A 82 9.71 -2.24 -11.96
N LEU A 83 10.09 -0.97 -11.83
CA LEU A 83 11.43 -0.48 -12.15
C LEU A 83 12.50 -1.14 -11.25
N ASP A 84 12.29 -1.16 -9.93
CA ASP A 84 13.18 -1.82 -8.96
C ASP A 84 13.38 -3.30 -9.32
N THR A 85 12.33 -3.98 -9.79
CA THR A 85 12.43 -5.40 -10.19
C THR A 85 13.39 -5.61 -11.36
N ILE A 86 13.38 -4.71 -12.35
CA ILE A 86 14.30 -4.75 -13.50
C ILE A 86 15.72 -4.36 -13.06
N GLU A 87 15.84 -3.36 -12.19
CA GLU A 87 17.13 -2.92 -11.65
C GLU A 87 17.82 -4.05 -10.86
N ASP A 88 17.10 -4.72 -9.96
CA ASP A 88 17.60 -5.75 -9.06
C ASP A 88 17.85 -7.11 -9.75
N ASP A 89 17.28 -7.37 -10.92
CA ASP A 89 17.45 -8.66 -11.61
C ASP A 89 18.85 -8.82 -12.23
N MET A 90 19.67 -9.67 -11.63
CA MET A 90 21.04 -9.94 -12.08
C MET A 90 21.15 -10.87 -13.30
N GLY A 91 20.03 -11.45 -13.77
CA GLY A 91 19.96 -12.30 -14.96
C GLY A 91 19.94 -11.53 -16.28
N ILE A 92 19.53 -10.26 -16.25
CA ILE A 92 19.42 -9.41 -17.43
C ILE A 92 20.80 -8.90 -17.86
N ASN A 93 21.08 -8.94 -19.16
CA ASN A 93 22.32 -8.39 -19.71
C ASN A 93 22.45 -6.89 -19.38
N ILE A 94 23.62 -6.46 -18.88
CA ILE A 94 23.85 -5.09 -18.40
C ILE A 94 23.55 -4.01 -19.46
N GLN A 95 23.85 -4.26 -20.74
CA GLN A 95 23.63 -3.28 -21.81
C GLN A 95 22.15 -3.14 -22.13
N TYR A 96 21.45 -4.26 -22.16
CA TYR A 96 20.02 -4.29 -22.38
C TYR A 96 19.25 -3.68 -21.19
N LYS A 97 19.59 -4.06 -19.96
CA LYS A 97 19.06 -3.47 -18.73
C LYS A 97 19.17 -1.95 -18.75
N LYS A 98 20.35 -1.42 -19.13
CA LYS A 98 20.55 0.03 -19.20
C LYS A 98 19.62 0.72 -20.20
N SER A 99 19.42 0.15 -21.38
CA SER A 99 18.46 0.68 -22.36
C SER A 99 17.05 0.64 -21.79
N LEU A 100 16.65 -0.52 -21.24
CA LEU A 100 15.33 -0.74 -20.68
C LEU A 100 15.00 0.23 -19.54
N LEU A 101 15.94 0.50 -18.64
CA LEU A 101 15.77 1.46 -17.55
C LEU A 101 15.64 2.91 -18.04
N LEU A 102 16.37 3.30 -19.08
CA LEU A 102 16.26 4.63 -19.69
C LEU A 102 14.92 4.82 -20.42
N ASP A 103 14.47 3.77 -21.10
CA ASP A 103 13.25 3.79 -21.88
C ASP A 103 12.00 3.48 -21.04
N PHE A 104 12.12 2.96 -19.82
CA PHE A 104 10.99 2.52 -18.98
C PHE A 104 9.82 3.51 -18.90
N HIS A 105 10.10 4.82 -18.83
CA HIS A 105 9.07 5.85 -18.79
C HIS A 105 8.21 5.96 -20.07
N THR A 106 8.68 5.49 -21.22
CA THR A 106 7.95 5.53 -22.49
C THR A 106 6.95 4.38 -22.54
N HIS A 107 7.33 3.21 -22.02
CA HIS A 107 6.47 2.04 -21.90
C HIS A 107 5.25 2.27 -21.01
N LEU A 108 5.27 3.27 -20.12
CA LEU A 108 4.09 3.68 -19.33
C LEU A 108 2.92 4.15 -20.20
N TYR A 109 3.19 4.62 -21.42
CA TYR A 109 2.17 5.06 -22.36
C TYR A 109 1.73 3.95 -23.33
N GLU A 110 2.40 2.80 -23.30
CA GLU A 110 2.11 1.64 -24.14
C GLU A 110 1.10 0.72 -23.45
N ILE A 111 -0.14 0.71 -23.95
CA ILE A 111 -1.20 -0.11 -23.37
C ILE A 111 -0.90 -1.60 -23.60
N GLY A 112 -0.74 -2.35 -22.50
CA GLY A 112 -0.54 -3.80 -22.54
C GLY A 112 0.91 -4.24 -22.64
N TRP A 113 1.87 -3.32 -22.48
CA TRP A 113 3.27 -3.68 -22.33
C TRP A 113 3.50 -4.56 -21.08
N SER A 114 4.19 -5.68 -21.26
CA SER A 114 4.66 -6.57 -20.19
C SER A 114 6.11 -6.96 -20.47
N PHE A 115 6.86 -7.22 -19.39
CA PHE A 115 8.22 -7.71 -19.45
C PHE A 115 8.22 -9.19 -19.07
N ASP A 116 8.49 -10.04 -20.06
CA ASP A 116 8.47 -11.50 -19.95
C ASP A 116 9.82 -12.05 -20.49
N GLU A 117 10.87 -11.98 -19.68
CA GLU A 117 12.20 -12.57 -19.94
C GLU A 117 12.63 -13.44 -18.76
#